data_AF-A0A1Y0AYL6-F1
#
_entry.id   AF-A0A1Y0AYL6-F1
#
_cell.length_a   1.000
_cell.length_b   1.000
_cell.length_c   1.000
_cell.angle_alpha   90.00
_cell.angle_beta   90.00
_cell.angle_gamma   90.00
#
_symmetry.space_group_name_H-M   'P 1'
#
loop_
_entity.id
_entity.type
_entity.pdbx_description
1 polymer ?
#
loop_
_entity_poly.entity_id
_entity_poly.type
_entity_poly.pdbx_seq_one_letter_code
_entity_poly.pdbx_strand_id
1 'polypeptide(L)'
;RIGLAGTASTTYNEPFHIARKFSSLDHISRGRAAWNIVTSYYEEEAYNFSQTAHLEHRLRYERAREFVDVVNGLWESWDEEALIRDQSSGIYFHAEKWRPLNHHGTHFSVRGPLNSSRPPQGKPVLIQAGSSQDGIRFAAHVAEVVFTAQSTLTDAQRFYQTVKQEAARAGRNPDHMLIMPGVAPYIGRTEQEAREQYEQLQELIVPEVGLAFLSDYLGGIDFSGYSLDDPLPDDIPETNGNQSRRQLIIDLARRERLTIRQLYQ
;
A
#
# COMPACT_ATOMS: atom_id res chain seq x y z
N ARG A 1 15.76 11.99 -12.69
CA ARG A 1 14.80 11.07 -13.38
C ARG A 1 13.74 10.67 -12.34
N ILE A 2 12.49 10.42 -12.75
CA ILE A 2 11.37 10.12 -11.82
C ILE A 2 11.26 8.62 -11.49
N GLY A 3 10.84 8.22 -10.30
CA GLY A 3 10.47 6.82 -9.98
C GLY A 3 9.07 6.45 -10.49
N LEU A 4 8.78 5.16 -10.68
CA LEU A 4 7.50 4.66 -11.18
C LEU A 4 6.89 3.66 -10.19
N ALA A 5 6.07 4.16 -9.28
CA ALA A 5 5.36 3.35 -8.28
C ALA A 5 4.00 2.88 -8.80
N GLY A 6 3.74 1.58 -8.75
CA GLY A 6 2.44 0.98 -9.07
C GLY A 6 1.84 0.28 -7.86
N THR A 7 0.56 0.52 -7.59
CA THR A 7 -0.20 -0.22 -6.58
C THR A 7 -0.66 -1.55 -7.17
N ALA A 8 -0.39 -2.65 -6.47
CA ALA A 8 -0.94 -3.96 -6.82
C ALA A 8 -1.27 -4.77 -5.57
N SER A 9 -2.47 -5.35 -5.57
CA SER A 9 -2.98 -6.12 -4.43
C SER A 9 -2.34 -7.50 -4.37
N THR A 10 -1.91 -7.91 -3.17
CA THR A 10 -1.54 -9.30 -2.92
C THR A 10 -2.77 -10.18 -2.96
N THR A 11 -3.93 -9.74 -2.46
CA THR A 11 -5.15 -10.55 -2.27
C THR A 11 -5.71 -11.11 -3.57
N TYR A 12 -5.73 -10.29 -4.62
CA TYR A 12 -6.43 -10.62 -5.88
C TYR A 12 -5.50 -10.81 -7.08
N ASN A 13 -4.21 -11.00 -6.83
CA ASN A 13 -3.26 -11.35 -7.88
C ASN A 13 -2.60 -12.71 -7.59
N GLU A 14 -1.91 -13.18 -8.61
CA GLU A 14 -0.95 -14.29 -8.50
C GLU A 14 0.48 -13.72 -8.36
N PRO A 15 1.30 -14.25 -7.44
CA PRO A 15 2.64 -13.72 -7.19
C PRO A 15 3.55 -13.82 -8.41
N PHE A 16 3.43 -14.88 -9.21
CA PHE A 16 4.18 -15.01 -10.46
C PHE A 16 3.87 -13.89 -11.46
N HIS A 17 2.61 -13.45 -11.56
CA HIS A 17 2.24 -12.34 -12.43
C HIS A 17 2.76 -11.00 -11.93
N ILE A 18 2.70 -10.75 -10.62
CA ILE A 18 3.27 -9.52 -10.02
C ILE A 18 4.77 -9.46 -10.23
N ALA A 19 5.50 -10.54 -9.94
CA ALA A 19 6.93 -10.62 -10.16
C ALA A 19 7.31 -10.28 -11.62
N ARG A 20 6.59 -10.86 -12.60
CA ARG A 20 6.81 -10.57 -14.03
C ARG A 20 6.51 -9.12 -14.41
N LYS A 21 5.36 -8.58 -13.99
CA LYS A 21 4.93 -7.22 -14.34
C LYS A 21 5.92 -6.17 -13.83
N PHE A 22 6.32 -6.26 -12.55
CA PHE A 22 7.24 -5.29 -11.98
C PHE A 22 8.69 -5.52 -12.44
N SER A 23 9.13 -6.76 -12.70
CA SER A 23 10.44 -6.99 -13.36
C SER A 23 10.48 -6.35 -14.76
N SER A 24 9.41 -6.52 -15.54
CA SER A 24 9.30 -5.90 -16.86
C SER A 24 9.34 -4.37 -16.78
N LEU A 25 8.57 -3.77 -15.87
CA LEU A 25 8.61 -2.32 -15.63
C LEU A 25 10.02 -1.88 -15.21
N ASP A 26 10.72 -2.66 -14.40
CA ASP A 26 12.05 -2.31 -13.94
C ASP A 26 13.09 -2.33 -15.07
N HIS A 27 13.03 -3.32 -15.96
CA HIS A 27 13.85 -3.36 -17.18
C HIS A 27 13.55 -2.19 -18.11
N ILE A 28 12.27 -1.94 -18.43
CA ILE A 28 11.84 -0.86 -19.33
C ILE A 28 12.25 0.51 -18.76
N SER A 29 12.10 0.68 -17.45
CA SER A 29 12.38 1.94 -16.77
C SER A 29 13.86 2.13 -16.41
N ARG A 30 14.68 1.07 -16.52
CA ARG A 30 16.09 1.01 -16.12
C ARG A 30 16.29 1.20 -14.62
N GLY A 31 15.65 0.36 -13.81
CA GLY A 31 15.81 0.37 -12.35
C GLY A 31 15.07 1.53 -11.68
N ARG A 32 13.80 1.76 -12.04
CA ARG A 32 12.98 2.83 -11.45
C ARG A 32 11.62 2.35 -10.99
N ALA A 33 11.35 1.04 -11.00
CA ALA A 33 10.07 0.50 -10.60
C ALA A 33 9.93 0.49 -9.07
N ALA A 34 8.71 0.70 -8.58
CA ALA A 34 8.36 0.45 -7.19
C ALA A 34 6.98 -0.20 -7.11
N TRP A 35 6.80 -1.11 -6.17
CA TRP A 35 5.54 -1.79 -5.92
C TRP A 35 4.96 -1.32 -4.58
N ASN A 36 3.82 -0.65 -4.65
CA ASN A 36 2.98 -0.43 -3.47
C ASN A 36 2.12 -1.68 -3.19
N ILE A 37 2.49 -2.36 -2.11
CA ILE A 37 1.90 -3.60 -1.64
C ILE A 37 0.63 -3.26 -0.87
N VAL A 38 -0.53 -3.63 -1.43
CA VAL A 38 -1.82 -3.49 -0.75
C VAL A 38 -2.45 -4.85 -0.53
N THR A 39 -3.23 -4.98 0.54
CA THR A 39 -3.98 -6.20 0.86
C THR A 39 -5.43 -6.13 0.39
N SER A 40 -5.81 -5.08 -0.34
CA SER A 40 -7.22 -4.71 -0.60
C SER A 40 -8.02 -4.43 0.68
N TYR A 41 -9.14 -3.73 0.52
CA TYR A 41 -10.02 -3.40 1.65
C TYR A 41 -11.50 -3.23 1.27
N TYR A 42 -11.84 -3.11 -0.01
CA TYR A 42 -13.25 -3.05 -0.40
C TYR A 42 -13.83 -4.46 -0.48
N GLU A 43 -15.02 -4.65 0.08
CA GLU A 43 -15.69 -5.95 0.10
C GLU A 43 -16.05 -6.38 -1.34
N GLU A 44 -16.47 -5.41 -2.15
CA GLU A 44 -16.92 -5.57 -3.53
C GLU A 44 -15.80 -6.00 -4.49
N GLU A 45 -14.53 -5.77 -4.13
CA GLU A 45 -13.40 -6.28 -4.91
C GLU A 45 -13.52 -7.80 -5.07
N ALA A 46 -13.95 -8.52 -4.02
CA ALA A 46 -14.06 -9.98 -4.02
C ALA A 46 -14.88 -10.53 -5.18
N TYR A 47 -16.00 -9.87 -5.49
CA TYR A 47 -16.96 -10.31 -6.50
C TYR A 47 -16.39 -10.23 -7.92
N ASN A 48 -15.34 -9.43 -8.13
CA ASN A 48 -14.65 -9.32 -9.42
C ASN A 48 -13.54 -10.38 -9.61
N PHE A 49 -13.20 -11.13 -8.55
CA PHE A 49 -12.13 -12.14 -8.55
C PHE A 49 -12.62 -13.53 -8.18
N SER A 50 -13.87 -13.85 -8.56
CA SER A 50 -14.50 -15.16 -8.34
C SER A 50 -14.58 -15.57 -6.86
N GLN A 51 -14.63 -14.60 -5.95
CA GLN A 51 -14.83 -14.82 -4.52
C GLN A 51 -16.21 -14.33 -4.11
N THR A 52 -16.79 -14.98 -3.10
CA THR A 52 -18.12 -14.63 -2.56
C THR A 52 -18.06 -13.73 -1.33
N ALA A 53 -16.86 -13.46 -0.81
CA ALA A 53 -16.62 -12.58 0.34
C ALA A 53 -15.16 -12.11 0.32
N HIS A 54 -14.90 -10.99 0.99
CA HIS A 54 -13.55 -10.51 1.24
C HIS A 54 -12.87 -11.35 2.33
N LEU A 55 -11.56 -11.63 2.18
CA LEU A 55 -10.82 -12.34 3.22
C LEU A 55 -10.76 -11.48 4.49
N GLU A 56 -10.83 -12.12 5.66
CA GLU A 56 -10.63 -11.45 6.96
C GLU A 56 -9.29 -10.72 7.05
N HIS A 57 -9.29 -9.52 7.64
CA HIS A 57 -8.13 -8.61 7.71
C HIS A 57 -6.82 -9.30 8.10
N ARG A 58 -6.83 -10.10 9.18
CA ARG A 58 -5.64 -10.85 9.63
C ARG A 58 -5.13 -11.82 8.58
N LEU A 59 -6.02 -12.60 7.95
CA LEU A 59 -5.67 -13.58 6.92
C LEU A 59 -5.11 -12.89 5.66
N ARG A 60 -5.57 -11.67 5.35
CA ARG A 60 -5.02 -10.89 4.23
C ARG A 60 -3.53 -10.58 4.45
N TYR A 61 -3.13 -10.23 5.67
CA TYR A 61 -1.71 -9.96 6.00
C TYR A 61 -0.86 -11.23 6.08
N GLU A 62 -1.39 -12.35 6.57
CA GLU A 62 -0.70 -13.65 6.56
C GLU A 62 -0.40 -14.09 5.12
N ARG A 63 -1.42 -14.04 4.26
CA ARG A 63 -1.27 -14.33 2.83
C ARG A 63 -0.33 -13.34 2.13
N ALA A 64 -0.38 -12.05 2.47
CA ALA A 64 0.48 -11.03 1.88
C ALA A 64 1.97 -11.25 2.18
N ARG A 65 2.31 -11.75 3.37
CA ARG A 65 3.69 -12.10 3.74
C ARG A 65 4.25 -13.18 2.82
N GLU A 66 3.55 -14.31 2.72
CA GLU A 66 3.97 -15.39 1.84
C GLU A 66 4.02 -14.95 0.37
N PHE A 67 3.07 -14.10 -0.06
CA PHE A 67 3.04 -13.56 -1.41
C PHE A 67 4.32 -12.76 -1.74
N VAL A 68 4.73 -11.86 -0.84
CA VAL A 68 5.93 -11.03 -1.03
C VAL A 68 7.20 -11.89 -1.02
N ASP A 69 7.26 -12.91 -0.17
CA ASP A 69 8.38 -13.86 -0.13
C ASP A 69 8.53 -14.60 -1.47
N VAL A 70 7.42 -15.07 -2.03
CA VAL A 70 7.40 -15.71 -3.37
C VAL A 70 7.86 -14.72 -4.45
N VAL A 71 7.36 -13.48 -4.44
CA VAL A 71 7.75 -12.47 -5.44
C VAL A 71 9.24 -12.14 -5.35
N ASN A 72 9.77 -11.93 -4.15
CA ASN A 72 11.21 -11.68 -3.93
C ASN A 72 12.05 -12.86 -4.41
N GLY A 73 11.69 -14.09 -4.05
CA GLY A 73 12.40 -15.29 -4.49
C GLY A 73 12.35 -15.50 -6.01
N LEU A 74 11.26 -15.08 -6.67
CA LEU A 74 11.18 -15.10 -8.14
C LEU A 74 12.13 -14.08 -8.79
N TRP A 75 12.30 -12.88 -8.23
CA TRP A 75 13.30 -11.92 -8.74
C TRP A 75 14.74 -12.39 -8.52
N GLU A 76 14.96 -13.25 -7.55
CA GLU A 76 16.25 -13.90 -7.26
C GLU A 76 16.47 -15.20 -8.04
N SER A 77 15.53 -15.65 -8.87
CA SER A 77 15.70 -16.85 -9.72
C SER A 77 16.83 -16.73 -10.76
N TRP A 78 17.34 -15.52 -10.99
CA TRP A 78 18.49 -15.22 -11.85
C TRP A 78 19.56 -14.52 -11.02
N ASP A 79 20.77 -15.10 -10.97
CA ASP A 79 21.90 -14.46 -10.29
C ASP A 79 22.38 -13.22 -11.05
N GLU A 80 23.18 -12.41 -10.36
CA GLU A 80 23.93 -11.34 -11.01
C GLU A 80 24.88 -11.94 -12.07
N GLU A 81 24.96 -11.25 -13.22
CA GLU A 81 25.76 -11.68 -14.38
C GLU A 81 25.35 -13.04 -14.97
N ALA A 82 24.11 -13.50 -14.75
CA ALA A 82 23.64 -14.73 -15.38
C ALA A 82 23.61 -14.64 -16.92
N LEU A 83 23.44 -13.43 -17.48
CA LEU A 83 23.33 -13.21 -18.93
C LEU A 83 24.69 -12.86 -19.54
N ILE A 84 25.17 -13.72 -20.44
CA ILE A 84 26.43 -13.56 -21.18
C ILE A 84 26.18 -12.88 -22.53
N ARG A 85 25.18 -13.40 -23.26
CA ARG A 85 24.79 -12.96 -24.61
C ARG A 85 25.94 -13.00 -25.63
N ASP A 86 26.77 -14.04 -25.57
CA ASP A 86 27.89 -14.21 -26.50
C ASP A 86 27.42 -14.78 -27.85
N GLN A 87 27.52 -13.96 -28.89
CA GLN A 87 27.12 -14.32 -30.25
C GLN A 87 28.10 -15.29 -30.91
N SER A 88 29.37 -15.32 -30.48
CA SER A 88 30.39 -16.17 -31.08
C SER A 88 30.26 -17.63 -30.64
N SER A 89 30.04 -17.86 -29.34
CA SER A 89 29.81 -19.20 -28.78
C SER A 89 28.35 -19.64 -28.83
N GLY A 90 27.41 -18.71 -29.01
CA GLY A 90 25.97 -18.97 -28.95
C GLY A 90 25.42 -19.14 -27.53
N ILE A 91 26.24 -18.91 -26.49
CA ILE A 91 25.83 -19.06 -25.09
C ILE A 91 25.16 -17.76 -24.63
N TYR A 92 23.84 -17.82 -24.38
CA TYR A 92 23.08 -16.66 -23.93
C TYR A 92 23.20 -16.42 -22.41
N PHE A 93 23.23 -17.47 -21.60
CA PHE A 93 23.27 -17.37 -20.14
C PHE A 93 23.96 -18.57 -19.48
N HIS A 94 24.40 -18.36 -18.23
CA HIS A 94 24.94 -19.37 -17.33
C HIS A 94 23.79 -20.21 -16.73
N ALA A 95 23.69 -21.49 -17.11
CA ALA A 95 22.60 -22.37 -16.65
C ALA A 95 22.60 -22.57 -15.12
N GLU A 96 23.79 -22.60 -14.51
CA GLU A 96 24.01 -22.70 -13.07
C GLU A 96 23.59 -21.45 -12.27
N LYS A 97 23.40 -20.33 -12.96
CA LYS A 97 22.94 -19.04 -12.40
C LYS A 97 21.45 -18.79 -12.61
N TRP A 98 20.72 -19.82 -13.05
CA TRP A 98 19.29 -19.80 -13.30
C TRP A 98 18.62 -20.94 -12.54
N ARG A 99 17.86 -20.62 -11.50
CA ARG A 99 17.41 -21.61 -10.51
C ARG A 99 15.91 -21.47 -10.22
N PRO A 100 15.14 -22.58 -10.18
CA PRO A 100 13.75 -22.55 -9.75
C PRO A 100 13.62 -22.14 -8.28
N LEU A 101 12.50 -21.51 -7.95
CA LEU A 101 12.17 -21.11 -6.57
C LEU A 101 11.72 -22.31 -5.71
N ASN A 102 10.91 -23.21 -6.29
CA ASN A 102 10.33 -24.38 -5.61
C ASN A 102 9.65 -24.06 -4.27
N HIS A 103 8.90 -22.96 -4.21
CA HIS A 103 8.17 -22.55 -3.00
C HIS A 103 6.94 -23.44 -2.79
N HIS A 104 6.78 -23.95 -1.56
CA HIS A 104 5.60 -24.68 -1.09
C HIS A 104 5.24 -24.17 0.30
N GLY A 105 4.25 -23.28 0.38
CA GLY A 105 3.77 -22.70 1.63
C GLY A 105 2.29 -22.96 1.87
N THR A 106 1.71 -22.21 2.81
CA THR A 106 0.32 -22.36 3.23
C THR A 106 -0.63 -21.85 2.15
N HIS A 107 -0.29 -20.76 1.48
CA HIS A 107 -1.14 -20.08 0.51
C HIS A 107 -0.72 -20.31 -0.93
N PHE A 108 0.57 -20.58 -1.19
CA PHE A 108 1.10 -20.68 -2.56
C PHE A 108 2.00 -21.89 -2.77
N SER A 109 1.94 -22.43 -3.98
CA SER A 109 2.84 -23.47 -4.49
C SER A 109 3.38 -23.01 -5.85
N VAL A 110 4.62 -22.53 -5.88
CA VAL A 110 5.21 -21.85 -7.05
C VAL A 110 6.60 -22.40 -7.36
N ARG A 111 6.69 -23.14 -8.48
CA ARG A 111 7.94 -23.76 -8.93
C ARG A 111 9.00 -22.74 -9.39
N GLY A 112 8.60 -21.72 -10.15
CA GLY A 112 9.55 -20.89 -10.91
C GLY A 112 10.33 -21.69 -11.97
N PRO A 113 11.49 -21.19 -12.42
CA PRO A 113 12.04 -19.84 -12.18
C PRO A 113 11.22 -18.74 -12.86
N LEU A 114 11.48 -17.48 -12.53
CA LEU A 114 10.92 -16.36 -13.29
C LEU A 114 11.45 -16.35 -14.72
N ASN A 115 10.58 -16.08 -15.71
CA ASN A 115 10.95 -15.99 -17.13
C ASN A 115 11.42 -14.59 -17.55
N SER A 116 11.87 -13.79 -16.58
CA SER A 116 12.44 -12.46 -16.75
C SER A 116 13.72 -12.42 -15.94
N SER A 117 14.81 -11.91 -16.55
CA SER A 117 16.09 -11.78 -15.87
C SER A 117 16.00 -10.83 -14.67
N ARG A 118 16.98 -10.94 -13.76
CA ARG A 118 17.09 -10.09 -12.57
C ARG A 118 16.79 -8.62 -12.89
N PRO A 119 15.89 -7.95 -12.15
CA PRO A 119 15.61 -6.52 -12.31
C PRO A 119 16.90 -5.67 -12.21
N PRO A 120 17.07 -4.59 -13.02
CA PRO A 120 18.29 -3.77 -13.00
C PRO A 120 18.67 -3.18 -11.64
N GLN A 121 17.71 -2.87 -10.77
CA GLN A 121 17.99 -2.40 -9.41
C GLN A 121 18.01 -3.53 -8.36
N GLY A 122 18.17 -4.78 -8.80
CA GLY A 122 18.09 -6.00 -7.98
C GLY A 122 16.65 -6.45 -7.79
N LYS A 123 15.83 -5.59 -7.19
CA LYS A 123 14.38 -5.78 -7.07
C LYS A 123 13.65 -4.43 -7.02
N PRO A 124 12.42 -4.33 -7.56
CA PRO A 124 11.56 -3.15 -7.39
C PRO A 124 11.46 -2.70 -5.94
N VAL A 125 11.48 -1.38 -5.72
CA VAL A 125 11.35 -0.79 -4.37
C VAL A 125 10.00 -1.17 -3.76
N LEU A 126 10.00 -1.67 -2.53
CA LEU A 126 8.78 -2.10 -1.84
C LEU A 126 8.18 -0.97 -0.99
N ILE A 127 6.96 -0.58 -1.33
CA ILE A 127 6.18 0.47 -0.67
C ILE A 127 5.02 -0.17 0.09
N GLN A 128 4.68 0.34 1.27
CA GLN A 128 3.54 -0.13 2.07
C GLN A 128 2.82 1.04 2.79
N ALA A 129 1.55 0.84 3.14
CA ALA A 129 0.61 1.88 3.60
C ALA A 129 -0.11 1.62 4.94
N GLY A 130 0.01 0.40 5.46
CA GLY A 130 -0.82 -0.12 6.53
C GLY A 130 -0.45 0.52 7.85
N SER A 131 -1.44 1.16 8.48
CA SER A 131 -1.27 1.81 9.78
C SER A 131 -1.91 1.02 10.93
N SER A 132 -2.60 -0.09 10.64
CA SER A 132 -3.04 -1.06 11.66
C SER A 132 -1.82 -1.78 12.25
N GLN A 133 -1.98 -2.41 13.42
CA GLN A 133 -0.87 -3.13 14.06
C GLN A 133 -0.32 -4.26 13.17
N ASP A 134 -1.19 -4.99 12.44
CA ASP A 134 -0.77 -5.98 11.45
C ASP A 134 -0.06 -5.31 10.26
N GLY A 135 -0.56 -4.16 9.79
CA GLY A 135 0.05 -3.36 8.75
C GLY A 135 1.45 -2.90 9.09
N ILE A 136 1.65 -2.35 10.29
CA ILE A 136 2.95 -1.92 10.81
C ILE A 136 3.90 -3.11 10.91
N ARG A 137 3.46 -4.23 11.49
CA ARG A 137 4.28 -5.45 11.58
C ARG A 137 4.65 -5.96 10.20
N PHE A 138 3.73 -5.95 9.25
CA PHE A 138 4.02 -6.37 7.88
C PHE A 138 5.03 -5.43 7.21
N ALA A 139 4.80 -4.12 7.26
CA ALA A 139 5.71 -3.10 6.72
C ALA A 139 7.12 -3.23 7.28
N ALA A 140 7.23 -3.44 8.59
CA ALA A 140 8.51 -3.63 9.26
C ALA A 140 9.35 -4.76 8.66
N HIS A 141 8.72 -5.83 8.14
CA HIS A 141 9.45 -6.94 7.52
C HIS A 141 9.84 -6.70 6.07
N VAL A 142 9.02 -6.01 5.28
CA VAL A 142 9.18 -5.97 3.81
C VAL A 142 9.42 -4.58 3.22
N ALA A 143 8.92 -3.52 3.85
CA ALA A 143 8.86 -2.20 3.23
C ALA A 143 10.21 -1.48 3.28
N GLU A 144 10.55 -0.82 2.18
CA GLU A 144 11.63 0.16 2.08
C GLU A 144 11.08 1.58 2.19
N VAL A 145 9.81 1.78 1.82
CA VAL A 145 9.09 3.03 2.03
C VAL A 145 7.74 2.73 2.67
N VAL A 146 7.41 3.44 3.75
CA VAL A 146 6.09 3.42 4.37
C VAL A 146 5.46 4.78 4.15
N PHE A 147 4.39 4.86 3.36
CA PHE A 147 3.59 6.08 3.32
C PHE A 147 2.52 6.04 4.40
N THR A 148 2.25 7.20 5.01
CA THR A 148 1.36 7.29 6.17
C THR A 148 0.53 8.56 6.13
N ALA A 149 -0.53 8.64 6.92
CA ALA A 149 -1.45 9.77 6.92
C ALA A 149 -1.69 10.25 8.36
N GLN A 150 -0.63 10.66 9.07
CA GLN A 150 -0.80 11.19 10.42
C GLN A 150 -1.18 12.67 10.36
N SER A 151 -2.25 13.03 11.07
CA SER A 151 -2.85 14.38 11.03
C SER A 151 -2.12 15.40 11.90
N THR A 152 -1.23 14.97 12.80
CA THR A 152 -0.43 15.86 13.66
C THR A 152 1.04 15.45 13.65
N LEU A 153 1.93 16.40 13.93
CA LEU A 153 3.36 16.13 14.08
C LEU A 153 3.64 15.11 15.19
N THR A 154 2.94 15.22 16.32
CA THR A 154 3.10 14.32 17.47
C THR A 154 2.72 12.88 17.11
N ASP A 155 1.62 12.69 16.40
CA ASP A 155 1.20 11.36 15.95
C ASP A 155 2.13 10.80 14.87
N ALA A 156 2.63 11.67 13.98
CA ALA A 156 3.66 11.31 13.00
C ALA A 156 4.96 10.83 13.66
N GLN A 157 5.43 11.52 14.70
CA GLN A 157 6.61 11.13 15.47
C GLN A 157 6.41 9.80 16.20
N ARG A 158 5.23 9.59 16.81
CA ARG A 158 4.89 8.32 17.46
C ARG A 158 4.88 7.17 16.46
N PHE A 159 4.19 7.35 15.32
CA PHE A 159 4.14 6.36 14.25
C PHE A 159 5.54 6.04 13.72
N TYR A 160 6.36 7.07 13.47
CA TYR A 160 7.74 6.92 13.04
C TYR A 160 8.54 6.04 14.00
N GLN A 161 8.49 6.33 15.30
CA GLN A 161 9.19 5.56 16.33
C GLN A 161 8.71 4.10 16.37
N THR A 162 7.39 3.87 16.35
CA THR A 162 6.81 2.52 16.37
C THR A 162 7.28 1.70 15.18
N VAL A 163 7.15 2.23 13.96
CA VAL A 163 7.53 1.53 12.73
C VAL A 163 9.03 1.21 12.69
N LYS A 164 9.88 2.16 13.10
CA LYS A 164 11.33 1.95 13.20
C LYS A 164 11.71 0.90 14.23
N GLN A 165 11.05 0.89 15.40
CA GLN A 165 11.26 -0.14 16.43
C GLN A 165 10.84 -1.53 15.94
N GLU A 166 9.71 -1.64 15.24
CA GLU A 166 9.25 -2.91 14.67
C GLU A 166 10.22 -3.43 13.60
N ALA A 167 10.77 -2.55 12.76
CA ALA A 167 11.80 -2.97 11.80
C ALA A 167 13.08 -3.47 12.49
N ALA A 168 13.51 -2.81 13.57
CA ALA A 168 14.64 -3.30 14.38
C ALA A 168 14.34 -4.67 15.01
N ARG A 169 13.14 -4.86 15.56
CA ARG A 169 12.68 -6.16 16.12
C ARG A 169 12.64 -7.26 15.05
N ALA A 170 12.31 -6.91 13.81
CA ALA A 170 12.36 -7.81 12.66
C ALA A 170 13.79 -8.06 12.12
N GLY A 171 14.83 -7.55 12.78
CA GLY A 171 16.22 -7.76 12.41
C GLY A 171 16.71 -6.92 11.22
N ARG A 172 15.96 -5.90 10.81
CA ARG A 172 16.35 -4.98 9.72
C ARG A 172 17.00 -3.72 10.28
N ASN A 173 17.88 -3.11 9.49
CA ASN A 173 18.37 -1.76 9.77
C ASN A 173 17.21 -0.76 9.59
N PRO A 174 16.74 -0.08 10.65
CA PRO A 174 15.63 0.86 10.53
C PRO A 174 15.92 2.01 9.57
N ASP A 175 17.19 2.41 9.39
CA ASP A 175 17.58 3.53 8.54
C ASP A 175 17.34 3.27 7.05
N HIS A 176 17.22 2.00 6.64
CA HIS A 176 16.90 1.62 5.26
C HIS A 176 15.40 1.72 4.93
N MET A 177 14.57 2.06 5.92
CA MET A 177 13.12 2.22 5.73
C MET A 177 12.74 3.70 5.85
N LEU A 178 12.28 4.30 4.76
CA LEU A 178 11.82 5.68 4.73
C LEU A 178 10.35 5.74 5.16
N ILE A 179 9.99 6.77 5.93
CA ILE A 179 8.61 7.01 6.35
C ILE A 179 8.17 8.34 5.75
N MET A 180 7.14 8.31 4.92
CA MET A 180 6.69 9.43 4.09
C MET A 180 5.24 9.79 4.41
N PRO A 181 5.00 10.73 5.33
CA PRO A 181 3.65 11.25 5.57
C PRO A 181 3.10 11.94 4.31
N GLY A 182 1.86 11.63 3.96
CA GLY A 182 1.13 12.35 2.93
C GLY A 182 0.74 13.75 3.42
N VAL A 183 0.96 14.75 2.57
CA VAL A 183 0.57 16.14 2.81
C VAL A 183 -0.17 16.67 1.59
N ALA A 184 -1.19 17.51 1.81
CA ALA A 184 -1.94 18.19 0.75
C ALA A 184 -1.78 19.71 0.94
N PRO A 185 -0.68 20.31 0.44
CA PRO A 185 -0.43 21.74 0.63
C PRO A 185 -1.29 22.58 -0.32
N TYR A 186 -1.96 23.60 0.21
CA TYR A 186 -2.57 24.69 -0.54
C TYR A 186 -1.63 25.88 -0.52
N ILE A 187 -1.24 26.40 -1.69
CA ILE A 187 -0.11 27.34 -1.82
C ILE A 187 -0.54 28.58 -2.60
N GLY A 188 -0.56 29.72 -1.91
CA GLY A 188 -0.77 31.06 -2.49
C GLY A 188 0.44 31.96 -2.26
N ARG A 189 0.50 33.11 -2.94
CA ARG A 189 1.51 34.16 -2.68
C ARG A 189 1.28 34.83 -1.33
N THR A 190 0.04 34.79 -0.86
CA THR A 190 -0.40 35.22 0.47
C THR A 190 -1.20 34.09 1.13
N GLU A 191 -1.36 34.15 2.44
CA GLU A 191 -2.22 33.23 3.19
C GLU A 191 -3.68 33.31 2.71
N GLN A 192 -4.15 34.51 2.39
CA GLN A 192 -5.49 34.73 1.84
C GLN A 192 -5.68 33.98 0.51
N GLU A 193 -4.72 34.08 -0.43
CA GLU A 193 -4.80 33.36 -1.70
C GLU A 193 -4.85 31.84 -1.49
N ALA A 194 -4.07 31.31 -0.52
CA ALA A 194 -4.09 29.88 -0.20
C ALA A 194 -5.44 29.45 0.40
N ARG A 195 -6.04 30.29 1.24
CA ARG A 195 -7.33 30.05 1.88
C ARG A 195 -8.48 30.09 0.86
N GLU A 196 -8.46 31.05 -0.05
CA GLU A 196 -9.43 31.16 -1.14
C GLU A 196 -9.36 29.93 -2.06
N GLN A 197 -8.16 29.44 -2.40
CA GLN A 197 -7.99 28.20 -3.17
C GLN A 197 -8.54 26.98 -2.44
N TYR A 198 -8.30 26.87 -1.13
CA TYR A 198 -8.87 25.80 -0.31
C TYR A 198 -10.39 25.84 -0.38
N GLU A 199 -11.00 26.98 -0.08
CA GLU A 199 -12.46 27.15 -0.05
C GLU A 199 -13.11 26.84 -1.41
N GLN A 200 -12.50 27.29 -2.51
CA GLN A 200 -12.96 26.95 -3.87
C GLN A 200 -12.99 25.44 -4.12
N LEU A 201 -12.00 24.68 -3.60
CA LEU A 201 -11.99 23.23 -3.74
C LEU A 201 -13.07 22.56 -2.88
N GLN A 202 -13.32 23.09 -1.67
CA GLN A 202 -14.40 22.60 -0.81
C GLN A 202 -15.79 22.82 -1.45
N GLU A 203 -15.98 23.93 -2.16
CA GLU A 203 -17.23 24.24 -2.88
C GLU A 203 -17.53 23.27 -4.04
N LEU A 204 -16.52 22.60 -4.58
CA LEU A 204 -16.68 21.59 -5.65
C LEU A 204 -17.16 20.23 -5.13
N ILE A 205 -17.20 20.03 -3.81
CA ILE A 205 -17.61 18.77 -3.21
C ILE A 205 -19.13 18.65 -3.27
N VAL A 206 -19.60 17.68 -4.07
CA VAL A 206 -21.01 17.32 -4.15
C VAL A 206 -21.41 16.59 -2.85
N PRO A 207 -22.35 17.12 -2.03
CA PRO A 207 -22.66 16.57 -0.71
C PRO A 207 -23.00 15.09 -0.70
N GLU A 208 -23.78 14.61 -1.69
CA GLU A 208 -24.20 13.22 -1.80
C GLU A 208 -22.99 12.28 -2.00
N VAL A 209 -21.99 12.76 -2.74
CA VAL A 209 -20.74 12.01 -2.97
C VAL A 209 -19.88 12.01 -1.70
N GLY A 210 -19.75 13.15 -1.03
CA GLY A 210 -19.02 13.25 0.24
C GLY A 210 -19.60 12.36 1.34
N LEU A 211 -20.92 12.33 1.46
CA LEU A 211 -21.63 11.44 2.39
C LEU A 211 -21.45 9.97 2.07
N ALA A 212 -21.49 9.59 0.78
CA ALA A 212 -21.22 8.22 0.37
C ALA A 212 -19.80 7.78 0.75
N PHE A 213 -18.80 8.65 0.56
CA PHE A 213 -17.42 8.40 0.99
C PHE A 213 -17.30 8.24 2.51
N LEU A 214 -17.93 9.12 3.30
CA LEU A 214 -17.93 8.98 4.75
C LEU A 214 -18.62 7.69 5.20
N SER A 215 -19.78 7.37 4.60
CA SER A 215 -20.55 6.15 4.93
C SER A 215 -19.68 4.90 4.76
N ASP A 216 -19.02 4.77 3.61
CA ASP A 216 -18.12 3.65 3.31
C ASP A 216 -16.99 3.50 4.34
N TYR A 217 -16.26 4.59 4.63
CA TYR A 217 -15.17 4.55 5.61
C TYR A 217 -15.62 4.29 7.05
N LEU A 218 -16.87 4.64 7.38
CA LEU A 218 -17.43 4.53 8.72
C LEU A 218 -18.30 3.27 8.89
N GLY A 219 -18.11 2.26 8.03
CA GLY A 219 -18.76 0.95 8.18
C GLY A 219 -20.19 0.89 7.66
N GLY A 220 -20.51 1.70 6.66
CA GLY A 220 -21.82 1.71 5.99
C GLY A 220 -22.90 2.45 6.77
N ILE A 221 -22.52 3.43 7.61
CA ILE A 221 -23.49 4.22 8.36
C ILE A 221 -24.42 5.00 7.41
N ASP A 222 -25.73 4.95 7.67
CA ASP A 222 -26.71 5.72 6.91
C ASP A 222 -26.88 7.11 7.52
N PHE A 223 -26.48 8.14 6.77
CA PHE A 223 -26.60 9.54 7.17
C PHE A 223 -27.95 10.18 6.82
N SER A 224 -28.88 9.46 6.17
CA SER A 224 -30.15 10.01 5.70
C SER A 224 -31.03 10.62 6.80
N GLY A 225 -30.89 10.15 8.04
CA GLY A 225 -31.60 10.65 9.21
C GLY A 225 -30.91 11.77 9.99
N TYR A 226 -29.71 12.19 9.59
CA TYR A 226 -28.88 13.16 10.31
C TYR A 226 -28.93 14.54 9.65
N SER A 227 -28.83 15.62 10.44
CA SER A 227 -28.49 16.92 9.89
C SER A 227 -27.00 16.95 9.55
N LEU A 228 -26.62 17.54 8.43
CA LEU A 228 -25.21 17.66 8.04
C LEU A 228 -24.41 18.54 9.00
N ASP A 229 -25.09 19.36 9.79
CA ASP A 229 -24.48 20.24 10.78
C ASP A 229 -24.45 19.59 12.19
N ASP A 230 -24.88 18.33 12.32
CA ASP A 230 -24.72 17.52 13.52
C ASP A 230 -23.27 17.01 13.65
N PRO A 231 -22.80 16.75 14.88
CA PRO A 231 -21.56 16.00 15.09
C PRO A 231 -21.70 14.55 14.59
N LEU A 232 -20.56 13.89 14.40
CA LEU A 232 -20.55 12.46 14.08
C LEU A 232 -21.19 11.64 15.23
N PRO A 233 -22.07 10.66 14.93
CA PRO A 233 -22.69 9.81 15.95
C PRO A 233 -21.66 8.98 16.72
N ASP A 234 -22.00 8.59 17.94
CA ASP A 234 -21.11 7.84 18.82
C ASP A 234 -21.03 6.34 18.45
N ASP A 235 -22.12 5.77 17.92
CA ASP A 235 -22.31 4.36 17.62
C ASP A 235 -21.89 4.00 16.19
N ILE A 236 -20.62 4.22 15.87
CA ILE A 236 -20.08 3.95 14.54
C ILE A 236 -19.78 2.45 14.39
N PRO A 237 -20.35 1.73 13.40
CA PRO A 237 -20.10 0.32 13.17
C PRO A 237 -18.62 -0.01 12.94
N GLU A 238 -18.19 -1.20 13.35
CA GLU A 238 -16.87 -1.74 12.98
C GLU A 238 -16.83 -2.13 11.50
N THR A 239 -15.63 -2.18 10.91
CA THR A 239 -15.45 -2.48 9.46
C THR A 239 -14.36 -3.52 9.21
N ASN A 240 -14.62 -4.44 8.27
CA ASN A 240 -13.60 -5.32 7.69
C ASN A 240 -12.75 -4.60 6.61
N GLY A 241 -13.13 -3.38 6.23
CA GLY A 241 -12.45 -2.56 5.24
C GLY A 241 -11.27 -1.77 5.81
N ASN A 242 -11.22 -0.47 5.53
CA ASN A 242 -10.07 0.36 5.89
C ASN A 242 -10.11 0.83 7.36
N GLN A 243 -9.73 -0.06 8.28
CA GLN A 243 -9.72 0.21 9.73
C GLN A 243 -8.88 1.44 10.12
N SER A 244 -7.74 1.65 9.45
CA SER A 244 -6.89 2.81 9.74
C SER A 244 -7.52 4.14 9.33
N ARG A 245 -8.16 4.20 8.16
CA ARG A 245 -8.84 5.42 7.71
C ARG A 245 -10.10 5.71 8.52
N ARG A 246 -10.85 4.67 8.91
CA ARG A 246 -11.99 4.78 9.84
C ARG A 246 -11.57 5.50 11.13
N GLN A 247 -10.56 4.98 11.81
CA GLN A 247 -10.10 5.54 13.09
C GLN A 247 -9.64 7.00 12.92
N LEU A 248 -8.93 7.32 11.83
CA LEU A 248 -8.48 8.67 11.55
C LEU A 248 -9.64 9.66 11.42
N ILE A 249 -10.71 9.29 10.71
CA ILE A 249 -11.89 10.15 10.54
C ILE A 249 -12.58 10.38 11.89
N ILE A 250 -12.73 9.33 12.69
CA ILE A 250 -13.34 9.40 14.03
C ILE A 250 -12.52 10.30 14.96
N ASP A 251 -11.20 10.12 14.99
CA ASP A 251 -10.31 10.91 15.85
C ASP A 251 -10.30 12.39 15.43
N LEU A 252 -10.31 12.66 14.12
CA LEU A 252 -10.40 14.01 13.57
C LEU A 252 -11.72 14.69 13.97
N ALA A 253 -12.85 14.01 13.72
CA ALA A 253 -14.18 14.49 14.07
C ALA A 253 -14.29 14.91 15.53
N ARG A 254 -13.80 14.04 16.44
CA ARG A 254 -13.88 14.26 17.89
C ARG A 254 -12.92 15.34 18.38
N ARG A 255 -11.68 15.34 17.88
CA ARG A 255 -10.65 16.30 18.28
C ARG A 255 -11.01 17.72 17.89
N GLU A 256 -11.54 17.90 16.69
CA GLU A 256 -11.83 19.22 16.11
C GLU A 256 -13.31 19.61 16.23
N ARG A 257 -14.15 18.72 16.78
CA ARG A 257 -15.61 18.91 16.93
C ARG A 257 -16.28 19.25 15.59
N LEU A 258 -15.89 18.52 14.55
CA LEU A 258 -16.37 18.74 13.19
C LEU A 258 -17.80 18.20 13.04
N THR A 259 -18.58 18.90 12.22
CA THR A 259 -19.88 18.40 11.76
C THR A 259 -19.70 17.35 10.67
N ILE A 260 -20.75 16.59 10.36
CA ILE A 260 -20.76 15.64 9.24
C ILE A 260 -20.37 16.33 7.93
N ARG A 261 -20.87 17.56 7.70
CA ARG A 261 -20.53 18.40 6.55
C ARG A 261 -19.03 18.66 6.46
N GLN A 262 -18.44 19.10 7.58
CA GLN A 262 -17.03 19.45 7.66
C GLN A 262 -16.11 18.22 7.57
N LEU A 263 -16.62 17.00 7.76
CA LEU A 263 -15.82 15.79 7.69
C LEU A 263 -15.63 15.27 6.26
N TYR A 264 -16.62 15.46 5.38
CA TYR A 264 -16.46 15.13 3.96
C TYR A 264 -15.90 16.29 3.14
N GLN A 265 -15.92 17.49 3.70
CA GLN A 265 -15.23 18.67 3.18
C GLN A 265 -13.77 18.62 3.63
#